data_AF-A0A937AMG3-F1
#
_entry.id   AF-A0A937AMG3-F1
#
_cell.length_a   1.000
_cell.length_b   1.000
_cell.length_c   1.000
_cell.angle_alpha   90.00
_cell.angle_beta   90.00
_cell.angle_gamma   90.00
#
_symmetry.space_group_name_H-M   'P 1'
#
loop_
_entity.id
_entity.type
_entity.pdbx_description
1 polymer ?
#
loop_
_entity_poly.entity_id
_entity_poly.type
_entity_poly.pdbx_seq_one_letter_code
_entity_poly.pdbx_strand_id
1 'polypeptide(L)'
;MTTYPIRRADFTVWGQSHAETFTANAVAIGLTPAQALAFSDAIGLLQTASVAQDKARDNAKAATEGVNDAFAAAKQITGETLKRIRLFAETTNNPNVYQIANIPSPSAPSPVPPPGTPTDFKIELDTSGAITLKFKCQNPSNGGGVTYLVRRKLPGENTFSIIGSSGKKSYTDPTLPAGVTSAEYTIQAQRAGKLGPVSLAVLVRIGNGNGGPGGVGFSTVSTFSVGNDGQSKPVKFAA
;
A
#
# COMPACT_ATOMS: atom_id res chain seq x y z
N MET A 1 5.50 11.90 57.53
CA MET A 1 4.41 12.82 57.17
C MET A 1 5.04 14.05 56.57
N THR A 2 4.78 14.35 55.30
CA THR A 2 5.20 15.60 54.66
C THR A 2 4.17 16.68 54.99
N THR A 3 4.61 17.78 55.60
CA THR A 3 3.76 18.88 56.07
C THR A 3 3.43 19.90 54.98
N TYR A 4 4.01 19.76 53.79
CA TYR A 4 3.80 20.65 52.65
C TYR A 4 3.74 19.85 51.33
N PRO A 5 3.10 20.41 50.27
CA PRO A 5 3.04 19.75 48.97
C PRO A 5 4.40 19.65 48.29
N ILE A 6 4.67 18.51 47.63
CA ILE A 6 5.95 18.25 46.96
C ILE A 6 5.95 18.74 45.51
N ARG A 7 4.79 18.70 44.83
CA ARG A 7 4.66 19.18 43.45
C ARG A 7 4.78 20.70 43.44
N ARG A 8 5.66 21.23 42.59
CA ARG A 8 5.93 22.67 42.50
C ARG A 8 4.67 23.51 42.34
N ALA A 9 3.73 23.11 41.49
CA ALA A 9 2.46 23.82 41.30
C ALA A 9 1.61 23.87 42.59
N ASP A 10 1.52 22.75 43.31
CA ASP A 10 0.76 22.68 44.56
C ASP A 10 1.48 23.43 45.69
N PHE A 11 2.82 23.39 45.70
CA PHE A 11 3.64 24.11 46.66
C PHE A 11 3.52 25.63 46.47
N THR A 12 3.52 26.13 45.23
CA THR A 12 3.33 27.56 44.97
C THR A 12 1.96 28.05 45.43
N VAL A 13 0.89 27.30 45.14
CA VAL A 13 -0.48 27.65 45.57
C VAL A 13 -0.62 27.59 47.09
N TRP A 14 -0.08 26.54 47.72
CA TRP A 14 -0.06 26.42 49.19
C TRP A 14 0.75 27.54 49.84
N GLY A 15 1.93 27.85 49.29
CA GLY A 15 2.79 28.91 49.81
C GLY A 15 2.12 30.29 49.73
N GLN A 16 1.38 30.57 48.66
CA GLN A 16 0.64 31.83 48.50
C GLN A 16 -0.48 31.96 49.53
N SER A 17 -1.23 30.90 49.80
CA SER A 17 -2.32 30.96 50.80
C SER A 17 -1.81 31.05 52.24
N HIS A 18 -0.58 30.58 52.52
CA HIS A 18 0.01 30.62 53.86
C HIS A 18 0.88 31.85 54.10
N ALA A 19 1.38 32.52 53.06
CA ALA A 19 2.23 33.70 53.18
C ALA A 19 1.58 34.83 54.01
N GLU A 20 0.29 35.11 53.81
CA GLU A 20 -0.44 36.12 54.58
C GLU A 20 -0.63 35.70 56.04
N THR A 21 -0.99 34.43 56.28
CA THR A 21 -1.17 33.91 57.64
C THR A 21 0.14 33.89 58.42
N PHE A 22 1.25 33.53 57.78
CA PHE A 22 2.58 33.49 58.40
C PHE A 22 3.14 34.88 58.68
N THR A 23 2.87 35.86 57.82
CA THR A 23 3.27 37.26 58.07
C THR A 23 2.41 37.90 59.16
N ALA A 24 1.09 37.69 59.16
CA ALA A 24 0.18 38.24 60.17
C ALA A 24 0.40 37.65 61.57
N ASN A 25 0.76 36.36 61.68
CA ASN A 25 0.89 35.66 62.95
C ASN A 25 2.34 35.31 63.31
N ALA A 26 3.35 35.90 62.66
CA ALA A 26 4.75 35.48 62.72
C ALA A 26 5.24 35.18 64.15
N VAL A 27 5.06 36.12 65.08
CA VAL A 27 5.50 35.98 66.47
C VAL A 27 4.75 34.87 67.20
N ALA A 28 3.45 34.72 66.96
CA ALA A 28 2.61 33.71 67.60
C ALA A 28 2.95 32.28 67.15
N ILE A 29 3.54 32.12 65.96
CA ILE A 29 3.98 30.82 65.42
C ILE A 29 5.50 30.60 65.54
N GLY A 30 6.20 31.45 66.31
CA GLY A 30 7.63 31.30 66.58
C GLY A 30 8.56 31.73 65.45
N LEU A 31 8.05 32.50 64.47
CA LEU A 31 8.85 33.12 63.42
C LEU A 31 9.17 34.58 63.77
N THR A 32 10.33 35.05 63.31
CA THR A 32 10.57 36.49 63.24
C THR A 32 9.83 37.12 62.06
N PRO A 33 9.40 38.39 62.13
CA PRO A 33 8.78 39.08 61.00
C PRO A 33 9.64 39.04 59.72
N ALA A 34 10.97 39.10 59.87
CA ALA A 34 11.91 39.01 58.76
C ALA A 34 11.89 37.64 58.06
N GLN A 35 11.76 36.54 58.82
CA GLN A 35 11.65 35.19 58.26
C GLN A 35 10.33 34.99 57.50
N ALA A 36 9.21 35.48 58.05
CA ALA A 36 7.91 35.39 57.39
C ALA A 36 7.87 36.20 56.08
N LEU A 37 8.49 37.39 56.06
CA LEU A 37 8.62 38.20 54.86
C LEU A 37 9.50 37.51 53.80
N ALA A 38 10.66 36.98 54.20
CA ALA A 38 11.55 36.25 53.29
C ALA A 38 10.87 35.02 52.66
N PHE A 39 10.00 34.33 53.40
CA PHE A 39 9.18 33.25 52.86
C PHE A 39 8.19 33.77 51.80
N SER A 40 7.45 34.84 52.09
CA SER A 40 6.52 35.46 51.14
C SER A 40 7.22 35.88 49.85
N ASP A 41 8.39 36.52 49.97
CA ASP A 41 9.20 36.96 48.83
C ASP A 41 9.68 35.77 47.98
N ALA A 42 10.13 34.69 48.62
CA ALA A 42 10.55 33.48 47.92
C ALA A 42 9.40 32.83 47.12
N ILE A 43 8.19 32.79 47.68
CA ILE A 43 7.00 32.31 46.96
C ILE A 43 6.62 33.24 45.80
N GLY A 44 6.75 34.56 45.97
CA GLY A 44 6.54 35.54 44.89
C GLY A 44 7.52 35.38 43.74
N LEU A 45 8.81 35.15 44.05
CA LEU A 45 9.84 34.85 43.06
C LEU A 45 9.56 33.53 42.33
N LEU A 46 9.14 32.48 43.05
CA LEU A 46 8.77 31.19 42.46
C LEU A 46 7.58 31.32 41.49
N GLN A 47 6.56 32.10 41.85
CA GLN A 47 5.41 32.36 40.97
C GLN A 47 5.87 33.07 39.68
N THR A 48 6.67 34.12 39.82
CA THR A 48 7.19 34.89 38.68
C THR A 48 8.02 34.01 37.74
N ALA A 49 8.90 33.19 38.30
CA ALA A 49 9.71 32.25 37.53
C ALA A 49 8.87 31.17 36.82
N SER A 50 7.79 30.69 37.46
CA SER A 50 6.90 29.69 36.86
C SER A 50 6.13 30.26 35.66
N VAL A 51 5.59 31.48 35.78
CA VAL A 51 4.92 32.16 34.66
C VAL A 51 5.89 32.44 33.51
N ALA A 52 7.12 32.88 33.82
CA ALA A 52 8.15 33.10 32.81
C ALA A 52 8.53 31.80 32.07
N GLN A 53 8.60 30.67 32.78
CA GLN A 53 8.87 29.37 32.18
C GLN A 53 7.75 28.94 31.21
N ASP A 54 6.49 29.08 31.61
CA ASP A 54 5.36 28.68 30.76
C ASP A 54 5.25 29.57 29.52
N LYS A 55 5.46 30.89 29.68
CA LYS A 55 5.58 31.82 28.54
C LYS A 55 6.72 31.43 27.59
N ALA A 56 7.87 31.03 28.10
CA ALA A 56 8.98 30.58 27.27
C ALA A 56 8.65 29.28 26.51
N ARG A 57 7.91 28.35 27.13
CA ARG A 57 7.45 27.12 26.47
C ARG A 57 6.46 27.42 25.34
N ASP A 58 5.52 28.32 25.57
CA ASP A 58 4.53 28.67 24.53
C ASP A 58 5.18 29.44 23.39
N ASN A 59 6.12 30.34 23.67
CA ASN A 59 6.92 31.00 22.64
C ASN A 59 7.73 30.00 21.80
N ALA A 60 8.29 28.95 22.42
CA ALA A 60 9.03 27.92 21.72
C ALA A 60 8.12 27.08 20.79
N LYS A 61 6.90 26.75 21.24
CA LYS A 61 5.90 26.08 20.39
C LYS A 61 5.52 26.96 19.19
N ALA A 62 5.18 28.22 19.44
CA ALA A 62 4.81 29.17 18.39
C ALA A 62 5.95 29.37 17.36
N ALA A 63 7.20 29.47 17.83
CA ALA A 63 8.35 29.56 16.93
C ALA A 63 8.52 28.29 16.06
N THR A 64 8.24 27.11 16.62
CA THR A 64 8.30 25.84 15.90
C THR A 64 7.20 25.75 14.84
N GLU A 65 5.98 26.15 15.17
CA GLU A 65 4.86 26.26 14.22
C GLU A 65 5.20 27.22 13.08
N GLY A 66 5.75 28.40 13.40
CA GLY A 66 6.17 29.38 12.40
C GLY A 66 7.21 28.85 11.40
N VAL A 67 8.18 28.03 11.85
CA VAL A 67 9.14 27.39 10.94
C VAL A 67 8.46 26.35 10.04
N ASN A 68 7.55 25.55 10.60
CA ASN A 68 6.82 24.53 9.83
C ASN A 68 5.92 25.17 8.76
N ASP A 69 5.23 26.25 9.11
CA ASP A 69 4.38 27.01 8.18
C ASP A 69 5.21 27.65 7.06
N ALA A 70 6.34 28.30 7.42
CA ALA A 70 7.25 28.87 6.45
C ALA A 70 7.82 27.79 5.49
N PHE A 71 8.14 26.60 6.01
CA PHE A 71 8.61 25.49 5.21
C PHE A 71 7.54 24.93 4.28
N ALA A 72 6.29 24.81 4.75
CA ALA A 72 5.15 24.39 3.94
C ALA A 72 4.90 25.39 2.79
N ALA A 73 4.90 26.69 3.08
CA ALA A 73 4.78 27.75 2.08
C ALA A 73 5.93 27.69 1.06
N ALA A 74 7.18 27.51 1.50
CA ALA A 74 8.34 27.39 0.62
C ALA A 74 8.22 26.17 -0.33
N LYS A 75 7.74 25.02 0.17
CA LYS A 75 7.48 23.83 -0.67
C LYS A 75 6.41 24.09 -1.72
N GLN A 76 5.34 24.79 -1.38
CA GLN A 76 4.29 25.13 -2.33
C GLN A 76 4.84 26.01 -3.46
N ILE A 77 5.51 27.11 -3.11
CA ILE A 77 6.09 28.05 -4.08
C ILE A 77 7.14 27.37 -4.96
N THR A 78 7.97 26.52 -4.36
CA THR A 78 8.96 25.73 -5.10
C THR A 78 8.29 24.81 -6.11
N GLY A 79 7.23 24.09 -5.70
CA GLY A 79 6.46 23.21 -6.59
C GLY A 79 5.81 23.97 -7.74
N GLU A 80 5.24 25.15 -7.49
CA GLU A 80 4.67 26.02 -8.53
C GLU A 80 5.74 26.53 -9.50
N THR A 81 6.90 26.93 -8.98
CA THR A 81 8.04 27.39 -9.79
C THR A 81 8.55 26.29 -10.71
N LEU A 82 8.75 25.07 -10.18
CA LEU A 82 9.19 23.93 -10.98
C LEU A 82 8.18 23.55 -12.06
N LYS A 83 6.87 23.61 -11.76
CA LYS A 83 5.82 23.41 -12.77
C LYS A 83 5.90 24.46 -13.88
N ARG A 84 6.15 25.72 -13.54
CA ARG A 84 6.30 26.79 -14.53
C ARG A 84 7.53 26.60 -15.42
N ILE A 85 8.66 26.17 -14.84
CA ILE A 85 9.88 25.84 -15.59
C ILE A 85 9.61 24.69 -16.57
N ARG A 86 8.94 23.62 -16.11
CA ARG A 86 8.54 22.50 -16.98
C ARG A 86 7.63 22.96 -18.11
N LEU A 87 6.60 23.74 -17.78
CA LEU A 87 5.67 24.28 -18.78
C LEU A 87 6.40 25.14 -19.81
N PHE A 88 7.34 25.98 -19.40
CA PHE A 88 8.13 26.79 -20.33
C PHE A 88 9.00 25.93 -21.26
N ALA A 89 9.66 24.90 -20.73
CA ALA A 89 10.43 23.96 -21.53
C ALA A 89 9.56 23.23 -22.57
N GLU A 90 8.32 22.85 -22.19
CA GLU A 90 7.36 22.19 -23.08
C GLU A 90 6.82 23.14 -24.16
N THR A 91 6.38 24.34 -23.79
CA THR A 91 5.78 25.30 -24.74
C THR A 91 6.78 25.87 -25.73
N THR A 92 8.06 25.99 -25.33
CA THR A 92 9.14 26.45 -26.20
C THR A 92 9.88 25.31 -26.90
N ASN A 93 9.50 24.05 -26.62
CA ASN A 93 10.18 22.85 -27.10
C ASN A 93 11.71 22.89 -26.86
N ASN A 94 12.14 23.43 -25.72
CA ASN A 94 13.53 23.68 -25.39
C ASN A 94 13.96 22.96 -24.10
N PRO A 95 14.57 21.76 -24.19
CA PRO A 95 15.02 21.02 -23.01
C PRO A 95 16.24 21.65 -22.31
N ASN A 96 16.95 22.59 -22.94
CA ASN A 96 18.08 23.28 -22.33
C ASN A 96 17.67 24.12 -21.10
N VAL A 97 16.38 24.45 -20.98
CA VAL A 97 15.81 25.13 -19.82
C VAL A 97 16.11 24.40 -18.51
N TYR A 98 16.10 23.06 -18.50
CA TYR A 98 16.42 22.27 -17.30
C TYR A 98 17.89 22.42 -16.88
N GLN A 99 18.80 22.50 -17.86
CA GLN A 99 20.23 22.71 -17.60
C GLN A 99 20.49 24.12 -17.07
N ILE A 100 19.86 25.15 -17.66
CA ILE A 100 19.95 26.54 -17.18
C ILE A 100 19.41 26.65 -15.74
N ALA A 101 18.32 25.93 -15.43
CA ALA A 101 17.76 25.87 -14.09
C ALA A 101 18.51 24.92 -13.13
N ASN A 102 19.55 24.22 -13.60
CA ASN A 102 20.31 23.21 -12.86
C ASN A 102 19.43 22.16 -12.16
N ILE A 103 18.40 21.69 -12.86
CA ILE A 103 17.51 20.63 -12.41
C ILE A 103 17.57 19.44 -13.36
N PRO A 104 17.43 18.20 -12.86
CA PRO A 104 17.37 17.04 -13.72
C PRO A 104 16.14 17.11 -14.62
N SER A 105 16.30 16.74 -15.89
CA SER A 105 15.17 16.63 -16.81
C SER A 105 14.21 15.52 -16.36
N PRO A 106 12.90 15.66 -16.61
CA PRO A 106 11.95 14.59 -16.32
C PRO A 106 12.31 13.31 -17.09
N SER A 107 12.24 12.17 -16.42
CA SER A 107 12.43 10.87 -17.08
C SER A 107 11.39 10.67 -18.19
N ALA A 108 11.84 10.15 -19.33
CA ALA A 108 10.95 9.80 -20.41
C ALA A 108 9.96 8.70 -19.96
N PRO A 109 8.69 8.73 -20.43
CA PRO A 109 7.75 7.64 -20.19
C PRO A 109 8.32 6.34 -20.75
N SER A 110 8.50 5.33 -19.91
CA SER A 110 8.85 3.99 -20.38
C SER A 110 7.60 3.27 -20.92
N PRO A 111 7.66 2.60 -22.08
CA PRO A 111 6.56 1.79 -22.56
C PRO A 111 6.15 0.74 -21.52
N VAL A 112 4.86 0.63 -21.22
CA VAL A 112 4.39 -0.43 -20.33
C VAL A 112 4.56 -1.79 -21.03
N PRO A 113 5.18 -2.79 -20.37
CA PRO A 113 5.33 -4.12 -20.93
C PRO A 113 3.99 -4.76 -21.31
N PRO A 114 3.99 -5.75 -22.24
CA PRO A 114 2.81 -6.55 -22.53
C PRO A 114 2.24 -7.25 -21.28
N PRO A 115 0.95 -7.66 -21.30
CA PRO A 115 0.36 -8.47 -20.23
C PRO A 115 1.11 -9.78 -19.99
N GLY A 116 0.96 -10.32 -18.78
CA GLY A 116 1.60 -11.57 -18.37
C GLY A 116 0.98 -12.80 -19.02
N THR A 117 1.58 -13.96 -18.74
CA THR A 117 1.04 -15.26 -19.16
C THR A 117 0.11 -15.84 -18.09
N PRO A 118 -1.11 -16.28 -18.45
CA PRO A 118 -1.98 -16.99 -17.52
C PRO A 118 -1.39 -18.35 -17.09
N THR A 119 -1.44 -18.62 -15.79
CA THR A 119 -0.81 -19.76 -15.10
C THR A 119 -1.70 -20.25 -13.96
N ASP A 120 -1.32 -21.32 -13.26
CA ASP A 120 -2.02 -21.87 -12.08
C ASP A 120 -3.54 -22.05 -12.30
N PHE A 121 -3.89 -22.87 -13.28
CA PHE A 121 -5.28 -23.13 -13.63
C PHE A 121 -5.97 -24.01 -12.58
N LYS A 122 -7.15 -23.58 -12.15
CA LYS A 122 -8.09 -24.36 -11.34
C LYS A 122 -9.39 -24.48 -12.11
N ILE A 123 -9.87 -25.71 -12.22
CA ILE A 123 -11.08 -26.05 -12.97
C ILE A 123 -12.16 -26.41 -11.96
N GLU A 124 -13.34 -25.81 -12.11
CA GLU A 124 -14.53 -26.11 -11.33
C GLU A 124 -15.65 -26.48 -12.29
N LEU A 125 -16.37 -27.57 -12.01
CA LEU A 125 -17.55 -27.97 -12.76
C LEU A 125 -18.78 -27.51 -11.97
N ASP A 126 -19.60 -26.68 -12.59
CA ASP A 126 -20.83 -26.19 -11.99
C ASP A 126 -21.94 -27.24 -12.11
N THR A 127 -22.95 -27.17 -11.25
CA THR A 127 -24.11 -28.09 -11.27
C THR A 127 -24.95 -27.99 -12.54
N SER A 128 -24.79 -26.92 -13.31
CA SER A 128 -25.38 -26.72 -14.63
C SER A 128 -24.62 -27.43 -15.76
N GLY A 129 -23.46 -28.01 -15.49
CA GLY A 129 -22.55 -28.58 -16.49
C GLY A 129 -21.61 -27.55 -17.13
N ALA A 130 -21.65 -26.28 -16.71
CA ALA A 130 -20.69 -25.26 -17.14
C ALA A 130 -19.32 -25.48 -16.49
N ILE A 131 -18.26 -25.13 -17.21
CA ILE A 131 -16.89 -25.19 -16.69
C ILE A 131 -16.43 -23.79 -16.31
N THR A 132 -16.00 -23.63 -15.05
CA THR A 132 -15.37 -22.42 -14.57
C THR A 132 -13.84 -22.59 -14.51
N LEU A 133 -13.15 -21.80 -15.33
CA LEU A 133 -11.69 -21.68 -15.38
C LEU A 133 -11.26 -20.54 -14.45
N LYS A 134 -10.53 -20.84 -13.37
CA LYS A 134 -9.84 -19.85 -12.53
C LYS A 134 -8.34 -19.94 -12.79
N PHE A 135 -7.65 -18.81 -12.79
CA PHE A 135 -6.22 -18.78 -13.11
C PHE A 135 -5.52 -17.64 -12.39
N LYS A 136 -4.18 -17.67 -12.38
CA LYS A 136 -3.35 -16.52 -12.05
C LYS A 136 -2.78 -15.92 -13.31
N CYS A 137 -2.41 -14.65 -13.23
CA CYS A 137 -1.66 -13.96 -14.26
C CYS A 137 -0.92 -12.80 -13.61
N GLN A 138 0.40 -12.76 -13.75
CA GLN A 138 1.22 -11.68 -13.24
C GLN A 138 1.35 -10.59 -14.32
N ASN A 139 0.48 -9.59 -14.23
CA ASN A 139 0.53 -8.43 -15.11
C ASN A 139 1.50 -7.38 -14.55
N PRO A 140 2.11 -6.53 -15.40
CA PRO A 140 2.92 -5.41 -14.92
C PRO A 140 2.10 -4.52 -13.98
N SER A 141 2.73 -4.03 -12.91
CA SER A 141 2.08 -3.24 -11.84
C SER A 141 1.35 -1.99 -12.35
N ASN A 142 1.83 -1.40 -13.46
CA ASN A 142 1.24 -0.23 -14.11
C ASN A 142 0.30 -0.61 -15.29
N GLY A 143 -0.11 -1.88 -15.37
CA GLY A 143 -0.91 -2.46 -16.44
C GLY A 143 -2.38 -2.63 -16.08
N GLY A 144 -3.14 -1.52 -16.02
CA GLY A 144 -4.60 -1.58 -15.92
C GLY A 144 -5.29 -1.98 -17.24
N GLY A 145 -6.54 -2.45 -17.16
CA GLY A 145 -7.38 -2.75 -18.34
C GLY A 145 -6.99 -4.02 -19.11
N VAL A 146 -6.60 -5.08 -18.39
CA VAL A 146 -6.27 -6.38 -19.00
C VAL A 146 -7.54 -7.22 -19.13
N THR A 147 -7.79 -7.71 -20.34
CA THR A 147 -8.85 -8.68 -20.65
C THR A 147 -8.21 -10.01 -21.00
N TYR A 148 -8.82 -11.10 -20.59
CA TYR A 148 -8.36 -12.45 -20.88
C TYR A 148 -9.24 -13.07 -21.96
N LEU A 149 -8.66 -13.34 -23.13
CA LEU A 149 -9.31 -14.07 -24.21
C LEU A 149 -9.26 -15.56 -23.89
N VAL A 150 -10.42 -16.21 -23.86
CA VAL A 150 -10.54 -17.64 -23.59
C VAL A 150 -10.83 -18.36 -24.89
N ARG A 151 -10.02 -19.38 -25.17
CA ARG A 151 -10.18 -20.23 -26.35
C ARG A 151 -10.41 -21.66 -25.94
N ARG A 152 -11.22 -22.36 -26.73
CA ARG A 152 -11.56 -23.77 -26.54
C ARG A 152 -11.30 -24.57 -27.81
N LYS A 153 -10.93 -25.82 -27.63
CA LYS A 153 -10.87 -26.85 -28.66
C LYS A 153 -11.56 -28.12 -28.13
N LEU A 154 -12.57 -28.59 -28.83
CA LEU A 154 -13.33 -29.80 -28.52
C LEU A 154 -12.73 -31.05 -29.20
N PRO A 155 -13.13 -32.26 -28.80
CA PRO A 155 -12.67 -33.48 -29.45
C PRO A 155 -13.10 -33.49 -30.92
N GLY A 156 -12.16 -33.76 -31.82
CA GLY A 156 -12.39 -33.68 -33.27
C GLY A 156 -12.12 -32.31 -33.89
N GLU A 157 -11.89 -31.26 -33.10
CA GLU A 157 -11.44 -29.96 -33.60
C GLU A 157 -9.91 -29.90 -33.67
N ASN A 158 -9.39 -29.25 -34.71
CA ASN A 158 -7.95 -29.09 -34.93
C ASN A 158 -7.43 -27.71 -34.51
N THR A 159 -8.31 -26.76 -34.19
CA THR A 159 -7.95 -25.36 -33.92
C THR A 159 -8.66 -24.84 -32.68
N PHE A 160 -7.99 -23.95 -31.93
CA PHE A 160 -8.60 -23.25 -30.80
C PHE A 160 -9.43 -22.06 -31.30
N SER A 161 -10.71 -22.02 -30.95
CA SER A 161 -11.62 -20.91 -31.25
C SER A 161 -11.84 -20.05 -30.01
N ILE A 162 -12.00 -18.73 -30.19
CA ILE A 162 -12.34 -17.84 -29.07
C ILE A 162 -13.81 -18.08 -28.71
N ILE A 163 -14.05 -18.45 -27.46
CA ILE A 163 -15.39 -18.69 -26.92
C ILE A 163 -15.89 -17.51 -26.07
N GLY A 164 -14.97 -16.67 -25.61
CA GLY A 164 -15.32 -15.48 -24.85
C GLY A 164 -14.12 -14.75 -24.29
N SER A 165 -14.41 -13.76 -23.46
CA SER A 165 -13.38 -13.00 -22.76
C SER A 165 -13.83 -12.64 -21.35
N SER A 166 -12.87 -12.36 -20.46
CA SER A 166 -13.14 -11.95 -19.09
C SER A 166 -12.21 -10.82 -18.66
N GLY A 167 -12.73 -9.82 -17.96
CA GLY A 167 -11.92 -8.83 -17.25
C GLY A 167 -11.38 -9.33 -15.90
N LYS A 168 -11.76 -10.55 -15.49
CA LYS A 168 -11.38 -11.18 -14.23
C LYS A 168 -10.49 -12.40 -14.50
N LYS A 169 -9.72 -12.83 -13.49
CA LYS A 169 -8.93 -14.07 -13.56
C LYS A 169 -9.78 -15.33 -13.35
N SER A 170 -10.99 -15.30 -13.91
CA SER A 170 -12.01 -16.34 -13.86
C SER A 170 -12.91 -16.20 -15.09
N TYR A 171 -13.26 -17.31 -15.72
CA TYR A 171 -14.21 -17.35 -16.82
C TYR A 171 -15.05 -18.61 -16.73
N THR A 172 -16.36 -18.46 -16.84
CA THR A 172 -17.30 -19.58 -16.91
C THR A 172 -17.66 -19.78 -18.37
N ASP A 173 -17.56 -21.02 -18.85
CA ASP A 173 -17.95 -21.44 -20.19
C ASP A 173 -19.36 -22.04 -20.16
N PRO A 174 -20.40 -21.25 -20.49
CA PRO A 174 -21.78 -21.74 -20.57
C PRO A 174 -22.06 -22.43 -21.91
N THR A 175 -21.12 -22.44 -22.85
CA THR A 175 -21.33 -22.85 -24.25
C THR A 175 -20.86 -24.27 -24.52
N LEU A 176 -20.55 -25.03 -23.47
CA LEU A 176 -20.07 -26.39 -23.60
C LEU A 176 -21.22 -27.33 -23.99
N PRO A 177 -21.15 -28.02 -25.13
CA PRO A 177 -22.21 -28.94 -25.52
C PRO A 177 -22.33 -30.13 -24.56
N ALA A 178 -23.57 -30.57 -24.31
CA ALA A 178 -23.81 -31.77 -23.52
C ALA A 178 -23.23 -33.02 -24.22
N GLY A 179 -22.72 -33.97 -23.42
CA GLY A 179 -22.16 -35.23 -23.93
C GLY A 179 -20.67 -35.16 -24.34
N VAL A 180 -20.04 -33.99 -24.23
CA VAL A 180 -18.59 -33.86 -24.43
C VAL A 180 -17.83 -34.50 -23.26
N THR A 181 -16.84 -35.33 -23.56
CA THR A 181 -16.01 -36.05 -22.58
C THR A 181 -14.71 -35.34 -22.22
N SER A 182 -14.30 -34.36 -23.02
CA SER A 182 -13.14 -33.51 -22.72
C SER A 182 -13.14 -32.21 -23.52
N ALA A 183 -12.50 -31.17 -23.01
CA ALA A 183 -12.22 -29.94 -23.76
C ALA A 183 -10.84 -29.40 -23.40
N GLU A 184 -10.12 -28.84 -24.38
CA GLU A 184 -8.87 -28.13 -24.14
C GLU A 184 -9.11 -26.63 -24.12
N TYR A 185 -8.48 -25.93 -23.18
CA TYR A 185 -8.58 -24.47 -23.04
C TYR A 185 -7.22 -23.80 -23.09
N THR A 186 -7.16 -22.64 -23.73
CA THR A 186 -6.03 -21.70 -23.62
C THR A 186 -6.55 -20.32 -23.28
N ILE A 187 -5.75 -19.56 -22.52
CA ILE A 187 -6.09 -18.18 -22.16
C ILE A 187 -4.94 -17.27 -22.56
N GLN A 188 -5.27 -16.11 -23.12
CA GLN A 188 -4.29 -15.10 -23.48
C GLN A 188 -4.72 -13.75 -22.93
N ALA A 189 -3.83 -13.08 -22.21
CA ALA A 189 -4.08 -11.73 -21.73
C ALA A 189 -3.88 -10.71 -22.86
N GLN A 190 -4.77 -9.72 -22.94
CA GLN A 190 -4.76 -8.65 -23.91
C GLN A 190 -4.94 -7.30 -23.22
N ARG A 191 -4.23 -6.27 -23.70
CA ARG A 191 -4.40 -4.88 -23.25
C ARG A 191 -4.18 -3.94 -24.42
N ALA A 192 -5.17 -3.10 -24.73
CA ALA A 192 -5.07 -2.08 -25.78
C ALA A 192 -4.45 -2.61 -27.09
N GLY A 193 -4.90 -3.79 -27.54
CA GLY A 193 -4.37 -4.45 -28.74
C GLY A 193 -3.05 -5.22 -28.56
N LYS A 194 -2.30 -5.01 -27.48
CA LYS A 194 -1.10 -5.80 -27.16
C LYS A 194 -1.50 -7.13 -26.52
N LEU A 195 -1.00 -8.22 -27.08
CA LEU A 195 -1.20 -9.56 -26.58
C LEU A 195 0.00 -9.98 -25.71
N GLY A 196 -0.28 -10.59 -24.57
CA GLY A 196 0.70 -11.39 -23.84
C GLY A 196 0.86 -12.77 -24.47
N PRO A 197 1.78 -13.59 -23.96
CA PRO A 197 1.90 -14.99 -24.39
C PRO A 197 0.61 -15.77 -24.09
N VAL A 198 0.29 -16.73 -24.97
CA VAL A 198 -0.80 -17.68 -24.73
C VAL A 198 -0.37 -18.63 -23.61
N SER A 199 -1.30 -19.01 -22.73
CA SER A 199 -1.04 -20.04 -21.72
C SER A 199 -0.72 -21.40 -22.34
N LEU A 200 -0.20 -22.31 -21.52
CA LEU A 200 -0.27 -23.73 -21.85
C LEU A 200 -1.74 -24.17 -22.04
N ALA A 201 -1.94 -25.15 -22.90
CA ALA A 201 -3.25 -25.77 -23.08
C ALA A 201 -3.60 -26.63 -21.86
N VAL A 202 -4.80 -26.43 -21.33
CA VAL A 202 -5.32 -27.19 -20.19
C VAL A 202 -6.37 -28.16 -20.71
N LEU A 203 -6.09 -29.45 -20.60
CA LEU A 203 -7.05 -30.51 -20.89
C LEU A 203 -7.97 -30.70 -19.69
N VAL A 204 -9.27 -30.50 -19.89
CA VAL A 204 -10.32 -30.83 -18.93
C VAL A 204 -10.99 -32.12 -19.36
N ARG A 205 -10.98 -33.13 -18.50
CA ARG A 205 -11.72 -34.39 -18.72
C ARG A 205 -13.01 -34.37 -17.91
N ILE A 206 -14.10 -34.69 -18.58
CA ILE A 206 -15.45 -34.71 -18.06
C ILE A 206 -15.89 -36.16 -18.07
N GLY A 207 -15.85 -36.79 -16.91
CA GLY A 207 -16.19 -38.21 -16.76
C GLY A 207 -17.42 -38.39 -15.88
N ASN A 208 -18.27 -39.34 -16.25
CA ASN A 208 -19.19 -39.97 -15.32
C ASN A 208 -18.36 -40.90 -14.44
N GLY A 209 -17.77 -40.37 -13.37
CA GLY A 209 -17.17 -41.21 -12.36
C GLY A 209 -18.25 -42.08 -11.74
N ASN A 210 -18.21 -43.38 -12.01
CA ASN A 210 -18.97 -44.39 -11.27
C ASN A 210 -18.35 -44.50 -9.85
N GLY A 211 -18.52 -43.45 -9.04
CA GLY A 211 -18.21 -43.46 -7.62
C GLY A 211 -19.44 -43.98 -6.89
N GLY A 212 -19.26 -45.04 -6.10
CA GLY A 212 -20.30 -45.63 -5.26
C GLY A 212 -21.02 -44.59 -4.37
N PRO A 213 -22.17 -44.97 -3.79
CA PRO A 213 -23.11 -44.04 -3.18
C PRO A 213 -22.44 -43.22 -2.07
N GLY A 214 -22.19 -41.94 -2.33
CA GLY A 214 -21.65 -40.98 -1.35
C GLY A 214 -20.52 -40.05 -1.83
N GLY A 215 -20.01 -40.16 -3.07
CA GLY A 215 -18.85 -39.37 -3.52
C GLY A 215 -19.21 -38.11 -4.32
N VAL A 216 -18.92 -36.92 -3.76
CA VAL A 216 -18.81 -35.67 -4.53
C VAL A 216 -17.76 -35.85 -5.64
N GLY A 217 -18.18 -35.65 -6.90
CA GLY A 217 -17.32 -35.85 -8.07
C GLY A 217 -16.15 -34.88 -8.08
N PHE A 218 -14.94 -35.37 -7.83
CA PHE A 218 -13.71 -34.62 -8.11
C PHE A 218 -13.34 -34.82 -9.59
N SER A 219 -13.36 -33.74 -10.37
CA SER A 219 -12.71 -33.73 -11.70
C SER A 219 -11.20 -33.69 -11.47
N THR A 220 -10.50 -34.77 -11.85
CA THR A 220 -9.04 -34.80 -11.80
C THR A 220 -8.48 -33.90 -12.91
N VAL A 221 -7.89 -32.77 -12.53
CA VAL A 221 -7.07 -31.97 -13.45
C VAL A 221 -5.74 -32.68 -13.63
N SER A 222 -5.59 -33.41 -14.73
CA SER A 222 -4.26 -33.87 -15.17
C SER A 222 -3.65 -32.78 -16.07
N THR A 223 -2.80 -31.94 -15.50
CA THR A 223 -1.90 -31.08 -16.27
C THR A 223 -0.80 -31.96 -16.89
N PHE A 224 -0.92 -32.30 -18.17
CA PHE A 224 0.22 -32.83 -18.92
C PHE A 224 1.14 -31.66 -19.29
N SER A 225 2.27 -31.56 -18.60
CA SER A 225 3.40 -30.75 -19.06
C SER A 225 4.11 -31.54 -20.16
N VAL A 226 3.98 -31.12 -21.42
CA VAL A 226 4.98 -31.50 -22.43
C VAL A 226 6.16 -30.57 -22.18
N GLY A 227 7.12 -31.05 -21.39
CA GLY A 227 8.40 -30.35 -21.23
C GLY A 227 9.04 -30.19 -22.60
N ASN A 228 9.20 -28.95 -23.06
CA ASN A 228 10.09 -28.64 -24.16
C ASN A 228 11.54 -28.69 -23.64
N ASP A 229 12.04 -29.88 -23.32
CA ASP A 229 13.43 -30.08 -22.92
C ASP A 229 14.29 -30.24 -24.18
N GLY A 230 14.47 -29.13 -24.89
CA GLY A 230 15.51 -28.92 -25.89
C GLY A 230 16.89 -28.68 -25.27
N GLN A 231 17.26 -29.41 -24.22
CA GLN A 231 18.58 -29.31 -23.57
C GLN A 231 19.06 -30.71 -23.16
N SER A 232 19.79 -31.38 -24.04
CA SER A 232 20.59 -32.55 -23.70
C SER A 232 21.75 -32.13 -22.78
N LYS A 233 21.63 -32.41 -21.48
CA LYS A 233 22.77 -32.38 -20.56
C LYS A 233 23.31 -33.81 -20.40
N PRO A 234 24.60 -34.06 -20.68
CA PRO A 234 25.18 -35.39 -20.48
C PRO A 234 25.30 -35.71 -19.00
N VAL A 235 24.79 -36.88 -18.62
CA VAL A 235 24.93 -37.45 -17.28
C VAL A 235 26.39 -37.90 -17.10
N LYS A 236 27.12 -37.28 -16.17
CA LYS A 236 28.39 -37.80 -15.68
C LYS A 236 28.09 -38.98 -14.75
N PHE A 237 28.53 -40.18 -15.13
CA PHE A 237 28.65 -41.28 -14.18
C PHE A 237 29.95 -41.10 -13.39
N ALA A 238 29.83 -40.98 -12.07
CA ALA A 238 30.94 -41.15 -11.17
C ALA A 238 31.01 -42.64 -10.80
N ALA A 239 32.16 -43.25 -11.10
CA ALA A 239 32.75 -44.37 -10.38
C ALA A 239 34.24 -44.08 -10.28
#